data_AF-A0A7C2NK10-F1
#
_entry.id   AF-A0A7C2NK10-F1
#
_cell.length_a   1.000
_cell.length_b   1.000
_cell.length_c   1.000
_cell.angle_alpha   90.00
_cell.angle_beta   90.00
_cell.angle_gamma   90.00
#
_symmetry.space_group_name_H-M   'P 1'
#
loop_
_entity.id
_entity.type
_entity.pdbx_description
1 polymer ?
#
loop_
_entity_poly.entity_id
_entity_poly.type
_entity_poly.pdbx_seq_one_letter_code
_entity_poly.pdbx_strand_id
1 'polypeptide(L)'
;MNYGLGTPKHDKFYQDFAKIGLTEIKLGYLKESDRYYENIDDRKETFVFTSTLSPELSTVNSEPLEFETEIWRFGFATRHTLGYYGDSFSVLPYHQDGFVWSRLETSEKIDPVLGNDFLVLEVINDHIIIERYIEAFRFGTINEGGIRFEFMNTVSINAGYEASVIFPRHLFWKQAGSYIIQKAGQGALTYFINEILDSSPVAAPIVSFLLQNGYAYAFHLLKQKDMNWPFETEAPLTYETFKFGITFTF
;
A
#
# COMPACT_ATOMS: atom_id res chain seq x y z
N MET A 1 -1.79 -6.26 14.46
CA MET A 1 -3.04 -6.50 13.71
C MET A 1 -3.54 -5.17 13.20
N ASN A 2 -4.05 -5.11 11.97
CA ASN A 2 -4.62 -3.89 11.40
C ASN A 2 -6.03 -4.16 10.90
N TYR A 3 -6.89 -3.16 11.05
CA TYR A 3 -8.17 -3.04 10.38
C TYR A 3 -8.12 -1.80 9.46
N GLY A 4 -8.79 -1.82 8.32
CA GLY A 4 -8.77 -0.69 7.42
C GLY A 4 -10.00 -0.56 6.54
N LEU A 5 -10.12 0.59 5.89
CA LEU A 5 -11.14 0.91 4.89
C LEU A 5 -10.43 1.37 3.62
N GLY A 6 -10.80 0.80 2.48
CA GLY A 6 -10.15 1.06 1.22
C GLY A 6 -11.10 1.20 0.04
N THR A 7 -10.53 1.71 -1.04
CA THR A 7 -11.22 1.97 -2.29
C THR A 7 -10.40 1.37 -3.43
N PRO A 8 -10.90 0.30 -4.09
CA PRO A 8 -10.32 -0.20 -5.33
C PRO A 8 -10.50 0.81 -6.45
N LYS A 9 -9.53 0.88 -7.36
CA LYS A 9 -9.56 1.77 -8.53
C LYS A 9 -8.83 1.14 -9.71
N HIS A 10 -9.34 1.40 -10.91
CA HIS A 10 -8.67 1.07 -12.16
C HIS A 10 -9.01 2.13 -13.22
N ASP A 11 -7.99 2.71 -13.88
CA ASP A 11 -8.12 3.91 -14.74
C ASP A 11 -9.09 3.74 -15.92
N LYS A 12 -9.31 2.50 -16.37
CA LYS A 12 -10.16 2.16 -17.53
C LYS A 12 -11.41 1.36 -17.17
N PHE A 13 -11.73 1.27 -15.89
CA PHE A 13 -12.91 0.54 -15.42
C PHE A 13 -14.08 1.51 -15.37
N TYR A 14 -15.21 1.14 -15.98
CA TYR A 14 -16.36 2.02 -16.16
C TYR A 14 -17.23 2.07 -14.89
N GLN A 15 -17.50 0.92 -14.28
CA GLN A 15 -18.23 0.86 -13.02
C GLN A 15 -17.39 1.40 -11.85
N ASP A 16 -18.04 1.90 -10.81
CA ASP A 16 -17.36 2.18 -9.55
C ASP A 16 -17.19 0.88 -8.76
N PHE A 17 -16.06 0.74 -8.06
CA PHE A 17 -15.85 -0.39 -7.16
C PHE A 17 -16.49 -0.13 -5.80
N ALA A 18 -17.06 -1.18 -5.22
CA ALA A 18 -17.53 -1.14 -3.85
C ALA A 18 -16.38 -0.86 -2.88
N LYS A 19 -16.68 -0.13 -1.81
CA LYS A 19 -15.71 0.08 -0.72
C LYS A 19 -15.42 -1.23 -0.01
N ILE A 20 -14.16 -1.43 0.36
CA ILE A 20 -13.71 -2.67 1.00
C ILE A 20 -13.18 -2.40 2.40
N GLY A 21 -13.48 -3.29 3.35
CA GLY A 21 -12.77 -3.35 4.62
C GLY A 21 -11.54 -4.26 4.51
N LEU A 22 -10.52 -4.01 5.33
CA LEU A 22 -9.30 -4.81 5.41
C LEU A 22 -9.13 -5.36 6.82
N THR A 23 -8.74 -6.63 6.92
CA THR A 23 -8.17 -7.22 8.15
C THR A 23 -6.80 -7.79 7.82
N GLU A 24 -5.79 -7.46 8.63
CA GLU A 24 -4.39 -7.82 8.37
C GLU A 24 -3.62 -8.23 9.63
N ILE A 25 -2.80 -9.27 9.47
CA ILE A 25 -1.87 -9.74 10.49
C ILE A 25 -0.46 -9.58 9.93
N LYS A 26 0.41 -8.92 10.71
CA LYS A 26 1.83 -8.71 10.42
C LYS A 26 2.66 -9.46 11.47
N LEU A 27 3.70 -10.16 11.03
CA LEU A 27 4.69 -10.80 11.89
C LEU A 27 6.09 -10.46 11.38
N GLY A 28 6.94 -9.92 12.23
CA GLY A 28 8.30 -9.55 11.84
C GLY A 28 9.20 -9.22 13.01
N TYR A 29 10.34 -8.63 12.68
CA TYR A 29 11.40 -8.31 13.63
C TYR A 29 12.05 -6.96 13.29
N LEU A 30 12.61 -6.34 14.33
CA LEU A 30 13.48 -5.17 14.20
C LEU A 30 14.84 -5.62 13.70
N LYS A 31 15.27 -5.09 12.56
CA LYS A 31 16.54 -5.45 11.92
C LYS A 31 17.68 -4.56 12.40
N GLU A 32 17.46 -3.25 12.37
CA GLU A 32 18.43 -2.21 12.69
C GLU A 32 17.73 -1.15 13.53
N SER A 33 18.43 -0.62 14.53
CA SER A 33 17.99 0.54 15.32
C SER A 33 19.22 1.35 15.70
N ASP A 34 19.25 2.59 15.23
CA ASP A 34 20.29 3.55 15.53
C ASP A 34 19.65 4.74 16.25
N ARG A 35 20.11 4.98 17.48
CA ARG A 35 19.69 6.16 18.25
C ARG A 35 20.57 7.33 17.86
N TYR A 36 19.98 8.31 17.21
CA TYR A 36 20.60 9.58 16.89
C TYR A 36 20.23 10.60 17.94
N TYR A 37 21.22 11.20 18.60
CA TYR A 37 20.96 12.11 19.72
C TYR A 37 20.10 11.46 20.82
N GLU A 38 19.72 12.18 21.86
CA GLU A 38 18.98 11.58 22.99
C GLU A 38 17.54 11.18 22.63
N ASN A 39 16.92 11.83 21.63
CA ASN A 39 15.47 11.74 21.38
C ASN A 39 15.08 11.44 19.92
N ILE A 40 16.01 11.03 19.05
CA ILE A 40 15.69 10.62 17.68
C ILE A 40 16.10 9.16 17.49
N ASP A 41 15.23 8.39 16.87
CA ASP A 41 15.44 6.97 16.65
C ASP A 41 15.15 6.63 15.20
N ASP A 42 16.13 5.99 14.56
CA ASP A 42 16.02 5.43 13.23
C ASP A 42 15.91 3.91 13.36
N ARG A 43 14.84 3.34 12.82
CA ARG A 43 14.53 1.92 12.91
C ARG A 43 14.14 1.34 11.57
N LYS A 44 14.60 0.12 11.35
CA LYS A 44 14.22 -0.69 10.20
C LYS A 44 13.61 -2.01 10.63
N GLU A 45 12.38 -2.26 10.22
CA GLU A 45 11.62 -3.48 10.50
C GLU A 45 11.41 -4.27 9.23
N THR A 46 11.52 -5.60 9.31
CA THR A 46 11.13 -6.52 8.24
C THR A 46 10.03 -7.42 8.73
N PHE A 47 8.96 -7.57 7.97
CA PHE A 47 7.85 -8.45 8.34
C PHE A 47 7.21 -9.12 7.13
N VAL A 48 6.55 -10.24 7.41
CA VAL A 48 5.60 -10.88 6.51
C VAL A 48 4.18 -10.53 6.95
N PHE A 49 3.24 -10.58 6.03
CA PHE A 49 1.84 -10.31 6.33
C PHE A 49 0.90 -11.17 5.51
N THR A 50 -0.30 -11.34 6.06
CA THR A 50 -1.47 -11.85 5.35
C THR A 50 -2.65 -10.92 5.63
N SER A 51 -3.49 -10.69 4.64
CA SER A 51 -4.65 -9.82 4.76
C SER A 51 -5.79 -10.26 3.87
N THR A 52 -7.02 -10.01 4.32
CA THR A 52 -8.23 -10.15 3.53
C THR A 52 -8.86 -8.79 3.35
N LEU A 53 -9.33 -8.50 2.14
CA LEU A 53 -10.12 -7.33 1.83
C LEU A 53 -11.45 -7.75 1.24
N SER A 54 -12.55 -7.25 1.79
CA SER A 54 -13.90 -7.62 1.34
C SER A 54 -14.88 -6.47 1.59
N PRO A 55 -15.92 -6.31 0.75
CA PRO A 55 -17.06 -5.43 1.02
C PRO A 55 -17.75 -5.78 2.35
N GLU A 56 -17.77 -7.05 2.76
CA GLU A 56 -18.42 -7.49 4.01
C GLU A 56 -17.68 -7.00 5.26
N LEU A 57 -16.39 -6.68 5.12
CA LEU A 57 -15.58 -6.07 6.18
C LEU A 57 -15.74 -4.54 6.23
N SER A 58 -16.37 -3.95 5.20
CA SER A 58 -16.67 -2.52 5.14
C SER A 58 -17.84 -2.19 6.06
N THR A 59 -17.80 -1.00 6.66
CA THR A 59 -18.95 -0.45 7.41
C THR A 59 -19.94 0.29 6.51
N VAL A 60 -19.58 0.47 5.24
CA VAL A 60 -20.42 1.10 4.21
C VAL A 60 -20.96 0.01 3.31
N ASN A 61 -22.28 -0.08 3.21
CA ASN A 61 -22.94 -1.01 2.30
C ASN A 61 -22.66 -0.61 0.85
N SER A 62 -22.41 -1.61 0.00
CA SER A 62 -22.27 -1.43 -1.44
C SER A 62 -23.56 -0.88 -2.05
N GLU A 63 -23.45 0.03 -3.01
CA GLU A 63 -24.59 0.42 -3.83
C GLU A 63 -24.91 -0.67 -4.89
N PRO A 64 -26.16 -0.82 -5.35
CA PRO A 64 -26.55 -1.90 -6.27
C PRO A 64 -25.84 -1.94 -7.64
N LEU A 65 -25.06 -0.91 -7.98
CA LEU A 65 -24.32 -0.79 -9.24
C LEU A 65 -22.80 -0.81 -9.03
N GLU A 66 -22.34 -0.92 -7.79
CA GLU A 66 -20.90 -0.98 -7.47
C GLU A 66 -20.37 -2.41 -7.64
N PHE A 67 -19.18 -2.53 -8.23
CA PHE A 67 -18.53 -3.80 -8.47
C PHE A 67 -17.86 -4.33 -7.20
N GLU A 68 -18.31 -5.49 -6.72
CA GLU A 68 -17.80 -6.12 -5.50
C GLU A 68 -16.60 -7.03 -5.75
N THR A 69 -15.55 -6.85 -4.94
CA THR A 69 -14.31 -7.64 -5.01
C THR A 69 -13.84 -8.10 -3.65
N GLU A 70 -13.58 -9.39 -3.51
CA GLU A 70 -12.86 -9.97 -2.37
C GLU A 70 -11.40 -10.24 -2.76
N ILE A 71 -10.47 -10.00 -1.85
CA ILE A 71 -9.04 -10.13 -2.12
C ILE A 71 -8.33 -10.78 -0.94
N TRP A 72 -7.67 -11.90 -1.24
CA TRP A 72 -6.71 -12.53 -0.35
C TRP A 72 -5.30 -12.11 -0.73
N ARG A 73 -4.53 -11.63 0.25
CA ARG A 73 -3.16 -11.17 0.01
C ARG A 73 -2.19 -11.73 1.03
N PHE A 74 -0.98 -12.00 0.57
CA PHE A 74 0.18 -12.21 1.44
C PHE A 74 1.39 -11.51 0.84
N GLY A 75 2.38 -11.22 1.68
CA GLY A 75 3.56 -10.53 1.20
C GLY A 75 4.62 -10.33 2.26
N PHE A 76 5.64 -9.58 1.88
CA PHE A 76 6.70 -9.14 2.76
C PHE A 76 6.99 -7.67 2.51
N ALA A 77 7.32 -6.96 3.58
CA ALA A 77 7.58 -5.53 3.51
C ALA A 77 8.66 -5.13 4.52
N THR A 78 9.29 -4.00 4.19
CA THR A 78 10.21 -3.31 5.07
C THR A 78 9.59 -1.99 5.49
N ARG A 79 9.73 -1.64 6.76
CA ARG A 79 9.31 -0.35 7.29
C ARG A 79 10.53 0.39 7.81
N HIS A 80 10.70 1.62 7.34
CA HIS A 80 11.67 2.58 7.81
C HIS A 80 10.97 3.61 8.68
N THR A 81 11.49 3.85 9.87
CA THR A 81 10.91 4.73 10.88
C THR A 81 11.98 5.70 11.32
N LEU A 82 11.73 6.99 11.14
CA LEU A 82 12.57 8.04 11.71
C LEU A 82 11.66 8.92 12.57
N GLY A 83 11.83 8.87 13.88
CA GLY A 83 10.85 9.42 14.81
C GLY A 83 11.44 10.03 16.07
N TYR A 84 10.54 10.63 16.85
CA TYR A 84 10.86 11.17 18.17
C TYR A 84 10.67 10.08 19.20
N TYR A 85 11.77 9.70 19.85
CA TYR A 85 11.78 8.70 20.90
C TYR A 85 11.74 9.35 22.28
N GLY A 86 10.95 8.76 23.17
CA GLY A 86 10.90 9.13 24.58
C GLY A 86 10.63 7.89 25.42
N ASP A 87 11.03 7.93 26.70
CA ASP A 87 11.02 6.76 27.59
C ASP A 87 9.63 6.14 27.80
N SER A 88 8.60 6.98 27.86
CA SER A 88 7.22 6.53 28.09
C SER A 88 6.34 6.60 26.85
N PHE A 89 6.69 7.48 25.92
CA PHE A 89 5.90 7.77 24.73
C PHE A 89 6.81 8.16 23.57
N SER A 90 6.61 7.55 22.41
CA SER A 90 7.32 7.88 21.18
C SER A 90 6.36 8.14 20.03
N VAL A 91 6.71 9.10 19.18
CA VAL A 91 5.97 9.42 17.96
C VAL A 91 6.85 9.07 16.78
N LEU A 92 6.41 8.08 16.02
CA LEU A 92 7.23 7.38 15.04
C LEU A 92 6.56 7.42 13.67
N PRO A 93 6.73 8.52 12.92
CA PRO A 93 6.41 8.55 11.50
C PRO A 93 7.19 7.47 10.76
N TYR A 94 6.55 6.81 9.82
CA TYR A 94 7.16 5.75 9.04
C TYR A 94 6.80 5.81 7.57
N HIS A 95 7.70 5.20 6.78
CA HIS A 95 7.48 4.83 5.40
C HIS A 95 7.72 3.32 5.27
N GLN A 96 6.88 2.65 4.51
CA GLN A 96 6.95 1.22 4.31
C GLN A 96 6.80 0.91 2.81
N ASP A 97 7.60 -0.03 2.34
CA ASP A 97 7.52 -0.57 0.98
C ASP A 97 7.63 -2.10 0.99
N GLY A 98 6.97 -2.75 0.03
CA GLY A 98 6.95 -4.19 0.00
C GLY A 98 6.37 -4.79 -1.26
N PHE A 99 6.46 -6.12 -1.30
CA PHE A 99 5.91 -6.94 -2.37
C PHE A 99 4.73 -7.75 -1.85
N VAL A 100 3.72 -7.88 -2.70
CA VAL A 100 2.46 -8.53 -2.34
C VAL A 100 2.02 -9.46 -3.47
N TRP A 101 1.44 -10.58 -3.09
CA TRP A 101 0.69 -11.46 -3.97
C TRP A 101 -0.77 -11.38 -3.57
N SER A 102 -1.62 -11.04 -4.53
CA SER A 102 -3.04 -10.81 -4.32
C SER A 102 -3.84 -11.70 -5.24
N ARG A 103 -4.85 -12.39 -4.72
CA ARG A 103 -5.82 -13.16 -5.49
C ARG A 103 -7.17 -12.46 -5.36
N LEU A 104 -7.73 -12.09 -6.50
CA LEU A 104 -9.03 -11.43 -6.59
C LEU A 104 -10.12 -12.47 -6.83
N GLU A 105 -11.20 -12.35 -6.09
CA GLU A 105 -12.44 -13.10 -6.22
C GLU A 105 -13.60 -12.10 -6.34
N THR A 106 -14.65 -12.47 -7.08
CA THR A 106 -15.81 -11.61 -7.29
C THR A 106 -17.08 -12.41 -7.00
N SER A 107 -18.06 -11.76 -6.36
CA SER A 107 -19.38 -12.32 -6.09
C SER A 107 -20.25 -12.35 -7.36
N GLU A 108 -19.99 -11.45 -8.31
CA GLU A 108 -20.76 -11.32 -9.54
C GLU A 108 -20.17 -12.17 -10.67
N LYS A 109 -20.90 -13.22 -11.07
CA LYS A 109 -20.84 -13.66 -12.46
C LYS A 109 -21.55 -12.57 -13.25
N ILE A 110 -20.79 -11.67 -13.88
CA ILE A 110 -21.34 -10.73 -14.87
C ILE A 110 -22.03 -11.59 -15.93
N ASP A 111 -23.35 -11.75 -15.85
CA ASP A 111 -24.13 -12.48 -16.84
C ASP A 111 -24.41 -11.46 -17.96
N PRO A 112 -23.80 -11.61 -19.16
CA PRO A 112 -23.84 -10.58 -20.21
C PRO A 112 -25.22 -10.39 -20.86
N VAL A 113 -26.29 -10.88 -20.23
CA VAL A 113 -27.65 -10.93 -20.76
C VAL A 113 -28.54 -9.91 -20.05
N LEU A 114 -28.29 -8.61 -20.24
CA LEU A 114 -29.27 -7.56 -19.92
C LEU A 114 -29.15 -6.35 -20.88
N GLY A 115 -29.53 -6.61 -22.13
CA GLY A 115 -30.37 -5.77 -23.01
C GLY A 115 -30.40 -4.24 -22.85
N ASN A 116 -29.27 -3.56 -23.10
CA ASN A 116 -29.30 -2.17 -23.58
C ASN A 116 -28.04 -1.87 -24.42
N ASP A 117 -28.22 -1.70 -25.73
CA ASP A 117 -27.17 -1.74 -26.78
C ASP A 117 -26.00 -0.74 -26.65
N PHE A 118 -26.04 0.19 -25.68
CA PHE A 118 -24.96 1.16 -25.44
C PHE A 118 -24.08 0.86 -24.21
N LEU A 119 -24.63 0.24 -23.16
CA LEU A 119 -23.86 -0.09 -21.94
C LEU A 119 -23.10 -1.42 -22.05
N VAL A 120 -23.42 -2.23 -23.06
CA VAL A 120 -22.84 -3.56 -23.26
C VAL A 120 -21.33 -3.50 -23.51
N LEU A 121 -20.82 -2.54 -24.29
CA LEU A 121 -19.39 -2.49 -24.63
C LEU A 121 -18.50 -2.10 -23.43
N GLU A 122 -18.95 -1.16 -22.61
CA GLU A 122 -18.21 -0.72 -21.41
C GLU A 122 -18.19 -1.82 -20.34
N VAL A 123 -19.33 -2.46 -20.09
CA VAL A 123 -19.43 -3.59 -19.16
C VAL A 123 -18.64 -4.82 -19.64
N ILE A 124 -18.59 -5.08 -20.96
CA ILE A 124 -17.71 -6.12 -21.53
C ILE A 124 -16.24 -5.78 -21.29
N ASN A 125 -15.85 -4.51 -21.45
CA ASN A 125 -14.47 -4.10 -21.20
C ASN A 125 -14.08 -4.28 -19.72
N ASP A 126 -14.99 -3.95 -18.81
CA ASP A 126 -14.83 -4.20 -17.36
C ASP A 126 -14.62 -5.68 -17.06
N HIS A 127 -15.42 -6.55 -17.67
CA HIS A 127 -15.25 -8.00 -17.55
C HIS A 127 -13.86 -8.46 -18.02
N ILE A 128 -13.41 -8.00 -19.20
CA ILE A 128 -12.09 -8.33 -19.75
C ILE A 128 -10.95 -7.84 -18.84
N ILE A 129 -11.12 -6.70 -18.16
CA ILE A 129 -10.14 -6.19 -17.21
C ILE A 129 -10.07 -7.13 -16.00
N ILE A 130 -11.21 -7.47 -15.41
CA ILE A 130 -11.29 -8.26 -14.17
C ILE A 130 -10.82 -9.71 -14.38
N GLU A 131 -11.12 -10.32 -15.52
CA GLU A 131 -10.61 -11.66 -15.88
C GLU A 131 -9.07 -11.77 -15.82
N ARG A 132 -8.35 -10.64 -15.98
CA ARG A 132 -6.88 -10.63 -15.85
C ARG A 132 -6.40 -10.83 -14.42
N TYR A 133 -7.27 -10.69 -13.43
CA TYR A 133 -6.93 -10.76 -12.00
C TYR A 133 -7.53 -11.99 -11.31
N ILE A 134 -8.64 -12.52 -11.81
CA ILE A 134 -9.29 -13.72 -11.28
C ILE A 134 -8.37 -14.95 -11.45
N GLU A 135 -8.61 -15.99 -10.64
CA GLU A 135 -8.08 -17.36 -10.71
C GLU A 135 -6.65 -17.59 -10.23
N ALA A 136 -5.80 -16.56 -10.18
CA ALA A 136 -4.40 -16.71 -9.81
C ALA A 136 -3.89 -15.58 -8.90
N PHE A 137 -2.84 -15.87 -8.14
CA PHE A 137 -2.12 -14.84 -7.41
C PHE A 137 -1.37 -13.91 -8.37
N ARG A 138 -1.70 -12.63 -8.30
CA ARG A 138 -1.07 -11.55 -9.04
C ARG A 138 -0.04 -10.86 -8.18
N PHE A 139 1.14 -10.70 -8.74
CA PHE A 139 2.22 -9.98 -8.09
C PHE A 139 1.96 -8.47 -8.13
N GLY A 140 2.39 -7.77 -7.09
CA GLY A 140 2.19 -6.34 -6.93
C GLY A 140 3.17 -5.72 -5.93
N THR A 141 2.99 -4.42 -5.73
CA THR A 141 3.78 -3.63 -4.78
C THR A 141 2.86 -2.88 -3.82
N ILE A 142 3.30 -2.70 -2.59
CA ILE A 142 2.64 -1.84 -1.60
C ILE A 142 3.58 -0.74 -1.14
N ASN A 143 3.02 0.44 -0.88
CA ASN A 143 3.67 1.52 -0.15
C ASN A 143 2.72 1.99 0.95
N GLU A 144 3.20 2.16 2.17
CA GLU A 144 2.37 2.61 3.30
C GLU A 144 3.10 3.73 4.03
N GLY A 145 2.41 4.85 4.21
CA GLY A 145 2.88 5.96 5.03
C GLY A 145 2.01 6.08 6.27
N GLY A 146 2.60 6.21 7.44
CA GLY A 146 1.81 6.32 8.66
C GLY A 146 2.57 6.87 9.85
N ILE A 147 1.85 6.97 10.97
CA ILE A 147 2.39 7.40 12.25
C ILE A 147 2.09 6.29 13.25
N ARG A 148 3.12 5.86 13.97
CA ARG A 148 3.04 4.92 15.08
C ARG A 148 3.26 5.66 16.39
N PHE A 149 2.40 5.41 17.35
CA PHE A 149 2.53 5.87 18.73
C PHE A 149 2.91 4.68 19.59
N GLU A 150 4.08 4.72 20.22
CA GLU A 150 4.55 3.66 21.12
C GLU A 150 4.38 4.09 22.58
N PHE A 151 3.83 3.20 23.39
CA PHE A 151 3.63 3.38 24.82
C PHE A 151 4.44 2.33 25.57
N MET A 152 5.34 2.77 26.46
CA MET A 152 6.19 1.91 27.29
C MET A 152 6.94 0.82 26.48
N ASN A 153 7.27 1.10 25.22
CA ASN A 153 7.94 0.21 24.27
C ASN A 153 7.32 -1.20 24.07
N THR A 154 6.11 -1.43 24.57
CA THR A 154 5.46 -2.76 24.57
C THR A 154 4.22 -2.79 23.68
N VAL A 155 3.45 -1.71 23.71
CA VAL A 155 2.21 -1.57 22.95
C VAL A 155 2.31 -0.36 22.06
N SER A 156 1.88 -0.51 20.81
CA SER A 156 1.83 0.60 19.88
C SER A 156 0.53 0.63 19.10
N ILE A 157 0.09 1.84 18.79
CA ILE A 157 -1.07 2.12 17.96
C ILE A 157 -0.57 2.81 16.71
N ASN A 158 -0.99 2.34 15.55
CA ASN A 158 -0.58 2.91 14.27
C ASN A 158 -1.79 3.35 13.45
N ALA A 159 -1.64 4.49 12.78
CA ALA A 159 -2.54 4.95 11.74
C ALA A 159 -1.71 5.12 10.45
N GLY A 160 -2.19 4.57 9.34
CA GLY A 160 -1.44 4.58 8.08
C GLY A 160 -2.35 4.63 6.86
N TYR A 161 -1.76 5.05 5.75
CA TYR A 161 -2.36 5.05 4.42
C TYR A 161 -1.53 4.17 3.51
N GLU A 162 -2.13 3.08 3.04
CA GLU A 162 -1.52 2.15 2.09
C GLU A 162 -2.00 2.45 0.67
N ALA A 163 -1.04 2.52 -0.25
CA ALA A 163 -1.26 2.54 -1.68
C ALA A 163 -0.68 1.24 -2.28
N SER A 164 -1.55 0.41 -2.84
CA SER A 164 -1.23 -0.88 -3.43
C SER A 164 -1.45 -0.87 -4.93
N VAL A 165 -0.59 -1.60 -5.65
CA VAL A 165 -0.66 -1.80 -7.10
C VAL A 165 -0.58 -3.29 -7.37
N ILE A 166 -1.61 -3.86 -8.00
CA ILE A 166 -1.67 -5.25 -8.45
C ILE A 166 -1.47 -5.29 -9.95
N PHE A 167 -0.46 -6.02 -10.42
CA PHE A 167 -0.17 -6.09 -11.84
C PHE A 167 -1.01 -7.16 -12.54
N PRO A 168 -1.65 -6.85 -13.69
CA PRO A 168 -2.40 -7.86 -14.46
C PRO A 168 -1.48 -8.97 -14.97
N ARG A 169 -0.22 -8.61 -15.29
CA ARG A 169 0.83 -9.55 -15.70
C ARG A 169 2.19 -9.10 -15.18
N HIS A 170 3.00 -10.07 -14.79
CA HIS A 170 4.39 -9.83 -14.40
C HIS A 170 5.28 -9.58 -15.63
N LEU A 171 5.67 -8.33 -15.86
CA LEU A 171 6.62 -7.93 -16.89
C LEU A 171 7.99 -7.69 -16.28
N PHE A 172 8.70 -8.78 -15.96
CA PHE A 172 9.92 -8.76 -15.14
C PHE A 172 10.90 -7.63 -15.50
N TRP A 173 11.29 -7.48 -16.76
CA TRP A 173 12.28 -6.47 -17.16
C TRP A 173 11.79 -5.03 -16.99
N LYS A 174 10.53 -4.74 -17.37
CA LYS A 174 9.96 -3.40 -17.19
C LYS A 174 9.79 -3.07 -15.71
N GLN A 175 9.35 -4.05 -14.94
CA GLN A 175 9.21 -3.92 -13.49
C GLN A 175 10.56 -3.69 -12.81
N ALA A 176 11.58 -4.48 -13.16
CA ALA A 176 12.92 -4.32 -12.63
C ALA A 176 13.48 -2.92 -12.94
N GLY A 177 13.30 -2.44 -14.18
CA GLY A 177 13.70 -1.09 -14.56
C GLY A 177 12.96 0.00 -13.78
N SER A 178 11.63 -0.10 -13.67
CA SER A 178 10.80 0.83 -12.89
C SER A 178 11.21 0.85 -11.41
N TYR A 179 11.48 -0.33 -10.83
CA TYR A 179 11.91 -0.48 -9.44
C TYR A 179 13.30 0.09 -9.20
N ILE A 180 14.25 -0.11 -10.12
CA ILE A 180 15.59 0.49 -10.03
C ILE A 180 15.49 2.02 -10.02
N ILE A 181 14.69 2.61 -10.92
CA ILE A 181 14.46 4.06 -10.96
C ILE A 181 13.85 4.54 -9.63
N GLN A 182 12.81 3.83 -9.16
CA GLN A 182 12.15 4.16 -7.90
C GLN A 182 13.14 4.12 -6.73
N LYS A 183 13.97 3.07 -6.63
CA LYS A 183 14.96 2.90 -5.56
C LYS A 183 16.14 3.87 -5.67
N ALA A 184 16.56 4.23 -6.88
CA ALA A 184 17.58 5.26 -7.07
C ALA A 184 17.11 6.62 -6.55
N GLY A 185 15.87 7.01 -6.85
CA GLY A 185 15.29 8.25 -6.32
C GLY A 185 15.05 8.19 -4.80
N GLN A 186 14.61 7.04 -4.27
CA GLN A 186 14.54 6.84 -2.81
C GLN A 186 15.92 6.96 -2.16
N GLY A 187 16.97 6.40 -2.76
CA GLY A 187 18.34 6.48 -2.24
C GLY A 187 18.87 7.92 -2.22
N ALA A 188 18.65 8.68 -3.30
CA ALA A 188 19.00 10.10 -3.34
C ALA A 188 18.23 10.90 -2.28
N LEU A 189 16.96 10.57 -2.06
CA LEU A 189 16.15 11.19 -1.03
C LEU A 189 16.64 10.85 0.38
N THR A 190 16.98 9.59 0.65
CA THR A 190 17.57 9.17 1.93
C THR A 190 18.88 9.90 2.20
N TYR A 191 19.74 10.07 1.19
CA TYR A 191 20.97 10.85 1.34
C TYR A 191 20.68 12.30 1.77
N PHE A 192 19.70 12.95 1.13
CA PHE A 192 19.27 14.29 1.50
C PHE A 192 18.69 14.37 2.93
N ILE A 193 17.90 13.37 3.33
CA ILE A 193 17.34 13.28 4.69
C ILE A 193 18.46 13.13 5.73
N ASN A 194 19.50 12.36 5.44
CA ASN A 194 20.64 12.19 6.34
C ASN A 194 21.41 13.51 6.53
N GLU A 195 21.57 14.31 5.48
CA GLU A 195 22.16 15.65 5.61
C GLU A 195 21.29 16.58 6.48
N ILE A 196 19.96 16.45 6.40
CA ILE A 196 19.04 17.16 7.30
C ILE A 196 19.17 16.64 8.73
N LEU A 197 19.35 15.33 8.92
CA LEU A 197 19.55 14.74 10.23
C LEU A 197 20.81 15.30 10.91
N ASP A 198 21.89 15.49 10.16
CA ASP A 198 23.14 16.04 10.67
C ASP A 198 23.06 17.56 10.94
N SER A 199 22.32 18.31 10.11
CA SER A 199 22.22 19.77 10.21
C SER A 199 21.08 20.28 11.10
N SER A 200 19.93 19.60 11.08
CA SER A 200 18.73 19.92 11.85
C SER A 200 18.01 18.63 12.30
N PRO A 201 18.56 17.93 13.31
CA PRO A 201 18.05 16.64 13.74
C PRO A 201 16.56 16.65 14.07
N VAL A 202 16.10 17.70 14.75
CA VAL A 202 14.70 17.84 15.18
C VAL A 202 13.73 17.89 14.00
N ALA A 203 14.13 18.44 12.85
CA ALA A 203 13.27 18.51 11.67
C ALA A 203 13.26 17.20 10.84
N ALA A 204 14.30 16.38 10.97
CA ALA A 204 14.51 15.22 10.13
C ALA A 204 13.35 14.20 10.13
N PRO A 205 12.74 13.82 11.28
CA PRO A 205 11.58 12.92 11.30
C PRO A 205 10.41 13.39 10.42
N ILE A 206 10.04 14.67 10.52
CA ILE A 206 8.90 15.24 9.78
C ILE A 206 9.25 15.35 8.29
N VAL A 207 10.46 15.83 7.97
CA VAL A 207 10.89 15.98 6.58
C VAL A 207 11.01 14.63 5.89
N SER A 208 11.59 13.63 6.59
CA SER A 208 11.66 12.25 6.12
C SER A 208 10.27 11.69 5.82
N PHE A 209 9.34 11.83 6.76
CA PHE A 209 7.96 11.38 6.59
C PHE A 209 7.29 12.00 5.36
N LEU A 210 7.37 13.33 5.20
CA LEU A 210 6.72 14.02 4.09
C LEU A 210 7.35 13.64 2.75
N LEU A 211 8.68 13.64 2.66
CA LEU A 211 9.36 13.40 1.39
C LEU A 211 9.27 11.94 0.96
N GLN A 212 9.50 10.98 1.87
CA GLN A 212 9.48 9.56 1.51
C GLN A 212 8.07 9.12 1.10
N ASN A 213 7.05 9.53 1.86
CA ASN A 213 5.67 9.18 1.54
C ASN A 213 5.13 9.96 0.34
N GLY A 214 5.47 11.25 0.21
CA GLY A 214 5.11 12.05 -0.97
C GLY A 214 5.73 11.49 -2.25
N TYR A 215 7.01 11.10 -2.21
CA TYR A 215 7.69 10.44 -3.32
C TYR A 215 7.03 9.10 -3.68
N ALA A 216 6.74 8.26 -2.68
CA ALA A 216 6.09 6.97 -2.91
C ALA A 216 4.67 7.15 -3.49
N TYR A 217 3.91 8.14 -3.02
CA TYR A 217 2.59 8.45 -3.54
C TYR A 217 2.65 8.99 -4.97
N ALA A 218 3.61 9.85 -5.28
CA ALA A 218 3.84 10.31 -6.66
C ALA A 218 4.11 9.13 -7.61
N PHE A 219 4.96 8.18 -7.19
CA PHE A 219 5.19 6.95 -7.95
C PHE A 219 3.93 6.08 -8.08
N HIS A 220 3.09 6.02 -7.04
CA HIS A 220 1.82 5.32 -7.11
C HIS A 220 0.88 5.95 -8.17
N LEU A 221 0.74 7.28 -8.19
CA LEU A 221 -0.07 7.99 -9.18
C LEU A 221 0.44 7.76 -10.62
N LEU A 222 1.76 7.71 -10.81
CA LEU A 222 2.35 7.35 -12.10
C LEU A 222 2.00 5.91 -12.50
N LYS A 223 2.04 4.99 -11.52
CA LYS A 223 1.71 3.57 -11.74
C LYS A 223 0.23 3.31 -11.98
N GLN A 224 -0.69 4.17 -11.53
CA GLN A 224 -2.13 4.04 -11.79
C GLN A 224 -2.44 4.04 -13.30
N LYS A 225 -1.65 4.76 -14.10
CA LYS A 225 -1.81 4.81 -15.56
C LYS A 225 -0.98 3.74 -16.26
N ASP A 226 0.29 3.62 -15.86
CA ASP A 226 1.24 2.68 -16.43
C ASP A 226 1.85 1.81 -15.33
N MET A 227 1.46 0.54 -15.24
CA MET A 227 1.89 -0.32 -14.12
C MET A 227 3.40 -0.39 -13.89
N ASN A 228 4.21 -0.20 -14.95
CA ASN A 228 5.67 -0.19 -14.90
C ASN A 228 6.25 1.16 -15.36
N TRP A 229 5.61 2.30 -15.02
CA TRP A 229 6.16 3.63 -15.33
C TRP A 229 7.68 3.69 -15.03
N PRO A 230 8.51 4.21 -15.94
CA PRO A 230 8.17 5.04 -17.12
C PRO A 230 7.88 4.28 -18.42
N PHE A 231 7.72 2.95 -18.37
CA PHE A 231 7.43 2.16 -19.56
C PHE A 231 5.93 2.12 -19.84
N GLU A 232 5.53 2.42 -21.07
CA GLU A 232 4.15 2.27 -21.53
C GLU A 232 3.68 0.83 -21.31
N THR A 233 2.67 0.69 -20.46
CA THR A 233 2.10 -0.60 -20.04
C THR A 233 0.61 -0.44 -19.74
N GLU A 234 -0.05 -1.57 -19.44
CA GLU A 234 -1.46 -1.55 -19.06
C GLU A 234 -1.66 -0.89 -17.68
N ALA A 235 -2.82 -0.30 -17.47
CA ALA A 235 -3.21 0.20 -16.16
C ALA A 235 -3.35 -0.99 -15.19
N PRO A 236 -2.78 -0.91 -13.98
CA PRO A 236 -2.98 -1.91 -12.95
C PRO A 236 -4.27 -1.67 -12.18
N LEU A 237 -4.70 -2.69 -11.45
CA LEU A 237 -5.70 -2.55 -10.40
C LEU A 237 -5.00 -2.01 -9.14
N THR A 238 -5.54 -0.92 -8.59
CA THR A 238 -4.94 -0.20 -7.48
C THR A 238 -5.88 -0.11 -6.29
N TYR A 239 -5.30 0.02 -5.10
CA TYR A 239 -6.05 0.17 -3.86
C TYR A 239 -5.42 1.25 -3.03
N GLU A 240 -6.28 2.08 -2.47
CA GLU A 240 -5.91 3.02 -1.43
C GLU A 240 -6.65 2.60 -0.16
N THR A 241 -5.95 2.46 0.97
CA THR A 241 -6.53 1.93 2.21
C THR A 241 -6.03 2.69 3.42
N PHE A 242 -6.95 3.26 4.19
CA PHE A 242 -6.66 3.76 5.53
C PHE A 242 -6.64 2.60 6.51
N LYS A 243 -5.57 2.48 7.29
CA LYS A 243 -5.32 1.40 8.24
C LYS A 243 -5.17 1.94 9.65
N PHE A 244 -5.80 1.27 10.60
CA PHE A 244 -5.61 1.44 12.02
C PHE A 244 -5.15 0.12 12.61
N GLY A 245 -4.14 0.17 13.47
CA GLY A 245 -3.51 -1.03 13.98
C GLY A 245 -3.08 -0.95 15.43
N ILE A 246 -2.97 -2.13 16.01
CA ILE A 246 -2.34 -2.36 17.31
C ILE A 246 -1.21 -3.35 17.08
N THR A 247 -0.03 -3.02 17.58
CA THR A 247 1.17 -3.86 17.51
C THR A 247 1.72 -4.07 18.91
N PHE A 248 2.05 -5.33 19.22
CA PHE A 248 2.69 -5.74 20.46
C PHE A 248 4.14 -6.10 20.16
N THR A 249 5.05 -5.53 20.95
CA THR A 249 6.48 -5.78 20.88
C THR A 249 6.87 -6.59 22.12
N PHE A 250 7.61 -7.68 21.91
CA PHE A 250 8.06 -8.61 22.96
C PHE A 250 9.58 -8.77 22.91
#